data_AF-A0A535UW10-F1
#
_entry.id   AF-A0A535UW10-F1
#
_cell.length_a   1.000
_cell.length_b   1.000
_cell.length_c   1.000
_cell.angle_alpha   90.00
_cell.angle_beta   90.00
_cell.angle_gamma   90.00
#
_symmetry.space_group_name_H-M   'P 1'
#
loop_
_entity.id
_entity.type
_entity.pdbx_description
1 polymer ?
#
loop_
_entity_poly.entity_id
_entity_poly.type
_entity_poly.pdbx_seq_one_letter_code
_entity_poly.pdbx_strand_id
1 'polypeptide(L)'
;MARRRELADFLRSRRARLGPEDVGLPNGVRRRTPGLRREEVAQLAGVGVTWYTWLEQGRRISVSRQVLESIGRALRLDAAERTHLGTLAGLDLQPAPAQLDGVPPAVQAMLDELEPCPAYVVNSHYDVLAWNRGEAALVCDFDRLPYGDRNILWLLFTDPAWRSLLVDWPNDAAWVVAQFRAQMARH
;
A
#
# COMPACT_ATOMS: atom_id res chain seq x y z
N MET A 1 19.56 8.97 -18.04
CA MET A 1 20.23 7.66 -18.12
C MET A 1 20.21 6.94 -16.76
N ALA A 2 20.55 7.62 -15.65
CA ALA A 2 20.54 7.06 -14.29
C ALA A 2 19.21 6.42 -13.87
N ARG A 3 18.10 7.18 -13.94
CA ARG A 3 16.75 6.71 -13.56
C ARG A 3 16.30 5.39 -14.21
N ARG A 4 16.69 5.13 -15.48
CA ARG A 4 16.36 3.87 -16.19
C ARG A 4 17.17 2.68 -15.70
N ARG A 5 18.43 2.92 -15.30
CA ARG A 5 19.26 1.88 -14.67
C ARG A 5 18.75 1.57 -13.28
N GLU A 6 18.40 2.60 -12.50
CA GLU A 6 17.76 2.44 -11.19
C GLU A 6 16.44 1.65 -11.29
N LEU A 7 15.58 1.95 -12.27
CA LEU A 7 14.37 1.17 -12.55
C LEU A 7 14.69 -0.30 -12.84
N ALA A 8 15.67 -0.55 -13.71
CA ALA A 8 16.09 -1.90 -14.07
C ALA A 8 16.65 -2.68 -12.87
N ASP A 9 17.45 -2.04 -12.04
CA ASP A 9 18.05 -2.65 -10.85
C ASP A 9 17.01 -2.90 -9.76
N PHE A 10 16.06 -1.97 -9.58
CA PHE A 10 14.90 -2.13 -8.70
C PHE A 10 14.07 -3.36 -9.10
N LEU A 11 13.67 -3.46 -10.37
CA LEU A 11 12.89 -4.60 -10.86
C LEU A 11 13.63 -5.93 -10.69
N ARG A 12 14.95 -5.95 -10.97
CA ARG A 12 15.78 -7.15 -10.80
C ARG A 12 15.85 -7.59 -9.34
N SER A 13 16.00 -6.64 -8.41
CA SER A 13 15.99 -6.88 -6.96
C SER A 13 14.66 -7.50 -6.52
N ARG A 14 13.53 -6.87 -6.88
CA ARG A 14 12.20 -7.34 -6.47
C ARG A 14 11.87 -8.71 -7.06
N ARG A 15 12.26 -8.98 -8.30
CA ARG A 15 12.12 -10.29 -8.93
C ARG A 15 12.95 -11.36 -8.22
N ALA A 16 14.17 -11.04 -7.78
CA ALA A 16 15.03 -12.00 -7.09
C ALA A 16 14.54 -12.35 -5.67
N ARG A 17 13.70 -11.50 -5.07
CA ARG A 17 13.13 -11.70 -3.72
C ARG A 17 12.01 -12.74 -3.68
N LEU A 18 11.24 -12.89 -4.76
CA LEU A 18 10.06 -13.75 -4.79
C LEU A 18 10.39 -15.15 -5.32
N GLY A 19 9.92 -16.17 -4.60
CA GLY A 19 9.84 -17.54 -5.08
C GLY A 19 8.60 -17.75 -5.96
N PRO A 20 8.59 -18.81 -6.79
CA PRO A 20 7.41 -19.18 -7.58
C PRO A 20 6.21 -19.54 -6.69
N GLU A 21 6.43 -20.19 -5.55
CA GLU A 21 5.36 -20.52 -4.60
C GLU A 21 4.65 -19.27 -4.06
N ASP A 22 5.38 -18.18 -3.86
CA ASP A 22 4.82 -16.91 -3.36
C ASP A 22 3.79 -16.34 -4.33
N VAL A 23 3.85 -16.69 -5.62
CA VAL A 23 2.95 -16.21 -6.66
C VAL A 23 2.04 -17.32 -7.21
N GLY A 24 1.96 -18.46 -6.52
CA GLY A 24 1.10 -19.59 -6.89
C GLY A 24 1.61 -20.40 -8.08
N LEU A 25 2.89 -20.28 -8.44
CA LEU A 25 3.53 -21.07 -9.48
C LEU A 25 4.22 -22.32 -8.89
N PRO A 26 4.24 -23.45 -9.62
CA PRO A 26 4.89 -24.66 -9.14
C PRO A 26 6.42 -24.52 -9.11
N ASN A 27 7.03 -25.12 -8.08
CA ASN A 27 8.48 -25.29 -8.02
C ASN A 27 8.94 -26.36 -9.03
N GLY A 28 9.35 -25.91 -10.23
CA GLY A 28 9.90 -26.81 -11.25
C GLY A 28 11.20 -27.52 -10.82
N VAL A 29 11.47 -28.68 -11.43
CA VAL A 29 12.41 -29.72 -10.95
C VAL A 29 13.91 -29.33 -11.01
N ARG A 30 14.30 -28.25 -11.70
CA ARG A 30 15.70 -27.74 -11.74
C ARG A 30 15.72 -26.24 -11.97
N ARG A 31 15.97 -25.44 -10.92
CA ARG A 31 16.11 -23.98 -11.00
C ARG A 31 17.55 -23.58 -10.67
N ARG A 32 18.16 -22.77 -11.54
CA ARG A 32 19.49 -22.14 -11.32
C ARG A 32 19.40 -20.74 -10.70
N THR A 33 18.22 -20.14 -10.71
CA THR A 33 17.96 -18.79 -10.21
C THR A 33 17.05 -18.90 -8.98
N PRO A 34 17.42 -18.32 -7.83
CA PRO A 34 16.67 -18.47 -6.58
C PRO A 34 15.34 -17.72 -6.54
N GLY A 35 15.12 -16.73 -7.41
CA GLY A 35 13.84 -16.00 -7.51
C GLY A 35 13.08 -16.27 -8.82
N LEU A 36 12.03 -15.48 -9.05
CA LEU A 36 11.21 -15.53 -10.26
C LEU A 36 12.06 -15.34 -11.52
N ARG A 37 11.70 -16.05 -12.58
CA ARG A 37 12.26 -15.87 -13.92
C ARG A 37 11.56 -14.71 -14.62
N ARG A 38 12.22 -14.14 -15.63
CA ARG A 38 11.64 -13.08 -16.46
C ARG A 38 10.35 -13.53 -17.15
N GLU A 39 10.31 -14.78 -17.59
CA GLU A 39 9.14 -15.41 -18.20
C GLU A 39 7.96 -15.49 -17.23
N GLU A 40 8.22 -15.83 -15.98
CA GLU A 40 7.20 -15.94 -14.93
C GLU A 40 6.60 -14.56 -14.59
N VAL A 41 7.44 -13.53 -14.42
CA VAL A 41 6.94 -12.16 -14.18
C VAL A 41 6.18 -11.64 -15.39
N ALA A 42 6.68 -11.87 -16.60
CA ALA A 42 6.02 -11.45 -17.82
C ALA A 42 4.64 -12.10 -17.99
N GLN A 43 4.52 -13.39 -17.68
CA GLN A 43 3.26 -14.12 -17.66
C GLN A 43 2.29 -13.53 -16.62
N LEU A 44 2.73 -13.33 -15.37
CA LEU A 44 1.91 -12.78 -14.30
C LEU A 44 1.45 -11.34 -14.57
N ALA A 45 2.28 -10.55 -15.24
CA ALA A 45 1.99 -9.16 -15.59
C ALA A 45 1.24 -9.00 -16.92
N GLY A 46 1.02 -10.08 -17.68
CA GLY A 46 0.35 -10.04 -18.98
C GLY A 46 1.15 -9.29 -20.06
N VAL A 47 2.48 -9.33 -20.02
CA VAL A 47 3.38 -8.65 -20.96
C VAL A 47 4.27 -9.64 -21.71
N GLY A 48 4.83 -9.23 -22.85
CA GLY A 48 5.79 -10.06 -23.57
C GLY A 48 7.11 -10.23 -22.81
N VAL A 49 7.66 -11.45 -22.78
CA VAL A 49 8.94 -11.79 -22.11
C VAL A 49 10.10 -10.92 -22.62
N THR A 50 10.18 -10.72 -23.94
CA THR A 50 11.19 -9.87 -24.58
C THR A 50 11.05 -8.42 -24.13
N TRP A 51 9.82 -7.93 -24.01
CA TRP A 51 9.55 -6.56 -23.56
C TRP A 51 9.97 -6.36 -22.10
N TYR A 52 9.61 -7.29 -21.21
CA TYR A 52 10.04 -7.25 -19.81
C TYR A 52 11.57 -7.34 -19.67
N THR A 53 12.21 -8.13 -20.54
CA THR A 53 13.68 -8.22 -20.58
C THR A 53 14.31 -6.89 -20.97
N TRP A 54 13.75 -6.15 -21.93
CA TRP A 54 14.23 -4.81 -22.28
C TRP A 54 14.04 -3.80 -21.16
N LEU A 55 12.94 -3.90 -20.40
CA LEU A 55 12.70 -3.09 -19.22
C LEU A 55 13.78 -3.33 -18.15
N GLU A 56 14.07 -4.59 -17.82
CA GLU A 56 15.15 -4.98 -16.88
C GLU A 56 16.57 -4.68 -17.37
N GLN A 57 16.75 -4.37 -18.65
CA GLN A 57 18.01 -3.93 -19.24
C GLN A 57 18.14 -2.41 -19.25
N GLY A 58 17.11 -1.66 -18.83
CA GLY A 58 17.10 -0.20 -18.86
C GLY A 58 17.10 0.38 -20.29
N ARG A 59 16.64 -0.40 -21.28
CA ARG A 59 16.51 0.09 -22.67
C ARG A 59 15.52 1.24 -22.74
N ARG A 60 15.65 2.08 -23.76
CA ARG A 60 14.74 3.19 -24.00
C ARG A 60 13.45 2.67 -24.64
N ILE A 61 12.51 2.26 -23.80
CA ILE A 61 11.16 1.83 -24.19
C ILE A 61 10.12 2.71 -23.49
N SER A 62 8.95 2.88 -24.12
CA SER A 62 7.79 3.48 -23.47
C SER A 62 7.09 2.44 -22.60
N VAL A 63 6.63 2.86 -21.42
CA VAL A 63 5.84 2.03 -20.52
C VAL A 63 4.62 2.82 -20.09
N SER A 64 3.45 2.18 -20.10
CA SER A 64 2.21 2.79 -19.61
C SER A 64 2.04 2.56 -18.11
N ARG A 65 1.23 3.41 -17.47
CA ARG A 65 0.78 3.24 -16.08
C ARG A 65 0.26 1.82 -15.81
N GLN A 66 -0.68 1.37 -16.63
CA GLN A 66 -1.34 0.07 -16.50
C GLN A 66 -0.34 -1.11 -16.52
N VAL A 67 0.69 -1.01 -17.37
CA VAL A 67 1.74 -2.03 -17.44
C VAL A 67 2.59 -2.04 -16.18
N LEU A 68 2.99 -0.87 -15.65
CA LEU A 68 3.73 -0.82 -14.38
C LEU A 68 2.91 -1.29 -13.19
N GLU A 69 1.62 -0.97 -13.14
CA GLU A 69 0.73 -1.46 -12.09
C GLU A 69 0.57 -2.98 -12.15
N SER A 70 0.51 -3.55 -13.35
CA SER A 70 0.48 -5.00 -13.55
C SER A 70 1.78 -5.67 -13.15
N ILE A 71 2.93 -5.05 -13.43
CA ILE A 71 4.24 -5.50 -12.94
C ILE A 71 4.32 -5.37 -11.42
N GLY A 72 3.81 -4.29 -10.85
CA GLY A 72 3.76 -4.09 -9.39
C GLY A 72 2.92 -5.16 -8.70
N ARG A 73 1.78 -5.56 -9.29
CA ARG A 73 0.98 -6.69 -8.79
C ARG A 73 1.71 -8.04 -8.93
N ALA A 74 2.32 -8.30 -10.09
CA ALA A 74 3.06 -9.53 -10.36
C ALA A 74 4.25 -9.73 -9.41
N LEU A 75 4.92 -8.64 -9.05
CA LEU A 75 6.04 -8.61 -8.11
C LEU A 75 5.61 -8.40 -6.65
N ARG A 76 4.30 -8.46 -6.36
CA ARG A 76 3.72 -8.22 -5.03
C ARG A 76 4.35 -7.02 -4.31
N LEU A 77 4.49 -5.91 -5.04
CA LEU A 77 5.06 -4.70 -4.49
C LEU A 77 4.10 -4.07 -3.48
N ASP A 78 4.64 -3.66 -2.34
CA ASP A 78 3.92 -2.87 -1.36
C ASP A 78 3.62 -1.44 -1.88
N ALA A 79 2.84 -0.66 -1.13
CA ALA A 79 2.44 0.68 -1.55
C ALA A 79 3.63 1.65 -1.74
N ALA A 80 4.66 1.55 -0.91
CA ALA A 80 5.86 2.38 -1.00
C ALA A 80 6.71 1.96 -2.21
N GLU A 81 6.86 0.67 -2.45
CA GLU A 81 7.55 0.09 -3.60
C GLU A 81 6.85 0.46 -4.91
N ARG A 82 5.51 0.52 -4.95
CA ARG A 82 4.74 0.97 -6.13
C ARG A 82 4.90 2.46 -6.40
N THR A 83 4.88 3.28 -5.35
CA THR A 83 5.14 4.72 -5.45
C THR A 83 6.56 4.97 -5.96
N HIS A 84 7.54 4.23 -5.43
CA HIS A 84 8.92 4.29 -5.88
C HIS A 84 9.07 3.81 -7.33
N LEU A 85 8.39 2.72 -7.72
CA LEU A 85 8.37 2.22 -9.10
C LEU A 85 7.88 3.30 -10.07
N GLY A 86 6.78 3.99 -9.74
CA GLY A 86 6.27 5.10 -10.53
C GLY A 86 7.27 6.25 -10.62
N THR A 87 7.81 6.62 -9.47
CA THR A 87 8.89 7.61 -9.41
C THR A 87 10.04 7.21 -10.31
N LEU A 88 10.51 5.97 -10.35
CA LEU A 88 11.60 5.57 -11.25
C LEU A 88 11.20 5.58 -12.74
N ALA A 89 9.94 5.29 -13.05
CA ALA A 89 9.41 5.35 -14.42
C ALA A 89 9.10 6.77 -14.90
N GLY A 90 9.10 7.77 -14.01
CA GLY A 90 8.64 9.13 -14.33
C GLY A 90 7.12 9.19 -14.52
N LEU A 91 6.39 8.29 -13.88
CA LEU A 91 4.93 8.22 -13.88
C LEU A 91 4.44 8.34 -12.45
N ASP A 92 3.41 9.13 -12.24
CA ASP A 92 2.83 9.25 -10.90
C ASP A 92 1.98 8.01 -10.57
N LEU A 93 2.61 6.93 -10.09
CA LEU A 93 1.92 5.73 -9.60
C LEU A 93 1.52 5.85 -8.13
N GLN A 94 1.41 7.06 -7.57
CA GLN A 94 0.74 7.20 -6.29
C GLN A 94 -0.57 6.40 -6.38
N PRO A 95 -0.87 5.54 -5.38
CA PRO A 95 -2.19 4.96 -5.31
C PRO A 95 -3.14 6.15 -5.47
N ALA A 96 -4.06 6.06 -6.45
CA ALA A 96 -5.16 7.01 -6.50
C ALA A 96 -5.66 7.10 -5.05
N PRO A 97 -5.78 8.31 -4.46
CA PRO A 97 -6.28 8.44 -3.10
C PRO A 97 -7.48 7.52 -3.07
N ALA A 98 -7.41 6.47 -2.23
CA ALA A 98 -8.38 5.39 -2.30
C ALA A 98 -9.71 6.11 -2.36
N GLN A 99 -10.41 6.04 -3.49
CA GLN A 99 -11.73 6.61 -3.53
C GLN A 99 -12.38 5.93 -2.35
N LEU A 100 -12.75 6.73 -1.34
CA LEU A 100 -13.56 6.26 -0.24
C LEU A 100 -14.91 6.01 -0.89
N ASP A 101 -14.97 5.01 -1.78
CA ASP A 101 -16.15 4.24 -2.03
C ASP A 101 -16.50 3.79 -0.61
N GLY A 102 -17.52 4.45 -0.06
CA GLY A 102 -17.80 4.43 1.37
C GLY A 102 -17.83 3.01 1.92
N VAL A 103 -17.77 2.91 3.24
CA VAL A 103 -17.84 1.60 3.90
C VAL A 103 -19.06 0.81 3.38
N PRO A 104 -18.95 -0.53 3.23
CA PRO A 104 -20.07 -1.35 2.77
C PRO A 104 -21.33 -1.05 3.60
N PRO A 105 -22.55 -1.08 3.02
CA PRO A 105 -23.77 -0.69 3.74
C PRO A 105 -23.98 -1.43 5.08
N ALA A 106 -23.56 -2.69 5.16
CA ALA A 106 -23.61 -3.47 6.40
C ALA A 106 -22.68 -2.92 7.50
N VAL A 107 -21.51 -2.41 7.11
CA VAL A 107 -20.56 -1.77 8.04
C VAL A 107 -21.11 -0.43 8.51
N GLN A 108 -21.74 0.35 7.60
CA GLN A 108 -22.41 1.60 7.99
C GLN A 108 -23.56 1.33 8.98
N ALA A 109 -24.39 0.32 8.72
CA ALA A 109 -25.49 -0.04 9.61
C ALA A 109 -24.98 -0.44 11.01
N MET A 110 -23.91 -1.23 11.08
CA MET A 110 -23.27 -1.58 12.36
C MET A 110 -22.71 -0.34 13.08
N LEU A 111 -22.14 0.60 12.34
CA LEU A 111 -21.58 1.84 12.88
C LEU A 111 -22.68 2.74 13.47
N ASP A 112 -23.84 2.79 12.80
CA ASP A 112 -25.02 3.53 13.26
C ASP A 112 -25.67 2.87 14.50
N GLU A 113 -25.69 1.53 14.57
CA GLU A 113 -26.19 0.78 15.75
C GLU A 113 -25.35 0.99 17.02
N LEU A 114 -24.08 1.38 16.88
CA LEU A 114 -23.22 1.68 18.01
C LEU A 114 -23.55 3.01 18.70
N GLU A 115 -24.44 3.84 18.15
CA GLU A 115 -24.85 5.07 18.83
C GLU A 115 -25.46 4.80 20.22
N PRO A 116 -25.11 5.59 21.26
CA PRO A 116 -24.29 6.81 21.23
C PRO A 116 -22.79 6.58 21.47
N CYS A 117 -22.31 5.33 21.47
CA CYS A 117 -20.89 5.02 21.67
C CYS A 117 -20.06 5.53 20.47
N PRO A 118 -19.02 6.35 20.70
CA PRO A 118 -18.12 6.81 19.64
C PRO A 118 -17.47 5.64 18.89
N ALA A 119 -17.58 5.64 17.57
CA ALA A 119 -17.00 4.62 16.72
C ALA A 119 -16.63 5.17 15.33
N TYR A 120 -15.59 4.60 14.75
CA TYR A 120 -15.11 4.89 13.40
C TYR A 120 -14.52 3.65 12.73
N VAL A 121 -14.36 3.73 11.41
CA VAL A 121 -13.80 2.68 10.57
C VAL A 121 -12.54 3.21 9.91
N VAL A 122 -11.47 2.42 9.94
CA VAL A 122 -10.21 2.72 9.24
C VAL A 122 -9.83 1.63 8.24
N ASN A 123 -9.09 1.99 7.21
CA ASN A 123 -8.43 1.01 6.33
C ASN A 123 -7.12 0.47 6.97
N SER A 124 -6.41 -0.40 6.25
CA SER A 124 -5.08 -0.92 6.65
C SER A 124 -3.98 0.14 6.77
N HIS A 125 -4.21 1.34 6.23
CA HIS A 125 -3.30 2.48 6.34
C HIS A 125 -3.67 3.43 7.49
N TYR A 126 -4.71 3.11 8.26
CA TYR A 126 -5.26 3.95 9.33
C TYR A 126 -5.96 5.22 8.83
N ASP A 127 -6.32 5.30 7.54
CA ASP A 127 -7.18 6.36 7.02
C ASP A 127 -8.63 6.13 7.43
N VAL A 128 -9.30 7.18 7.87
CA VAL A 128 -10.69 7.13 8.32
C VAL A 128 -11.63 7.05 7.12
N LEU A 129 -12.46 6.01 7.10
CA LEU A 129 -13.40 5.72 6.01
C LEU A 129 -14.84 6.15 6.35
N ALA A 130 -15.22 6.02 7.63
CA ALA A 130 -16.54 6.38 8.16
C ALA A 130 -16.47 6.57 9.68
N TRP A 131 -17.41 7.33 10.25
CA TRP A 131 -17.57 7.54 11.69
C TRP A 131 -19.04 7.80 12.04
N ASN A 132 -19.46 7.48 13.26
CA ASN A 132 -20.81 7.79 13.72
C ASN A 132 -20.90 9.19 14.36
N ARG A 133 -22.11 9.62 14.71
CA ARG A 133 -22.33 10.95 15.31
C ARG A 133 -21.71 11.07 16.70
N GLY A 134 -21.61 9.96 17.44
CA GLY A 134 -20.94 9.92 18.74
C GLY A 134 -19.46 10.31 18.63
N GLU A 135 -18.77 9.78 17.62
CA GLU A 135 -17.38 10.12 17.31
C GLU A 135 -17.21 11.59 16.93
N ALA A 136 -18.08 12.09 16.05
CA ALA A 136 -18.05 13.50 15.64
C ALA A 136 -18.29 14.46 16.81
N ALA A 137 -19.14 14.08 17.76
CA ALA A 137 -19.50 14.90 18.90
C ALA A 137 -18.46 14.88 20.03
N LEU A 138 -17.83 13.72 20.29
CA LEU A 138 -16.92 13.54 21.42
C LEU A 138 -15.44 13.75 21.05
N VAL A 139 -15.04 13.25 19.88
CA VAL A 139 -13.62 13.12 19.52
C VAL A 139 -13.27 14.10 18.41
N CYS A 140 -13.77 13.84 17.20
CA CYS A 140 -13.45 14.65 16.04
C CYS A 140 -14.50 14.49 14.94
N ASP A 141 -15.00 15.60 14.44
CA ASP A 141 -15.76 15.63 13.20
C ASP A 141 -14.78 15.65 12.01
N PHE A 142 -14.51 14.46 11.46
CA PHE A 142 -13.55 14.30 10.37
C PHE A 142 -13.95 15.03 9.08
N ASP A 143 -15.22 15.42 8.92
CA ASP A 143 -15.64 16.24 7.77
C ASP A 143 -15.03 17.64 7.78
N ARG A 144 -14.55 18.08 8.95
CA ARG A 144 -13.87 19.38 9.10
C ARG A 144 -12.39 19.31 8.74
N LEU A 145 -11.83 18.13 8.52
CA LEU A 145 -10.43 17.91 8.16
C LEU A 145 -10.25 17.74 6.65
N PRO A 146 -9.17 18.28 6.06
CA PRO A 146 -8.77 17.93 4.70
C PRO A 146 -8.61 16.43 4.56
N TYR A 147 -8.99 15.87 3.40
CA TYR A 147 -8.94 14.43 3.15
C TYR A 147 -7.58 13.80 3.48
N GLY A 148 -6.48 14.47 3.10
CA GLY A 148 -5.11 13.97 3.33
C GLY A 148 -4.70 13.92 4.81
N ASP A 149 -5.45 14.58 5.69
CA ASP A 149 -5.15 14.65 7.13
C ASP A 149 -6.05 13.69 7.94
N ARG A 150 -6.97 12.96 7.29
CA ARG A 150 -7.91 12.01 7.93
C ARG A 150 -7.25 10.65 8.20
N ASN A 151 -6.09 10.66 8.85
CA ASN A 151 -5.37 9.46 9.24
C ASN A 151 -5.19 9.43 10.77
N ILE A 152 -5.68 8.39 11.43
CA ILE A 152 -5.68 8.33 12.90
C ILE A 152 -4.26 8.31 13.46
N LEU A 153 -3.32 7.62 12.82
CA LEU A 153 -1.92 7.62 13.26
C LEU A 153 -1.30 9.01 13.11
N TRP A 154 -1.52 9.66 11.97
CA TRP A 154 -1.05 11.01 11.74
C TRP A 154 -1.56 11.97 12.83
N LEU A 155 -2.88 12.04 12.99
CA LEU A 155 -3.53 12.90 13.99
C LEU A 155 -3.00 12.63 15.40
N LEU A 156 -2.83 11.36 15.77
CA LEU A 156 -2.31 10.96 17.07
C LEU A 156 -0.92 11.54 17.38
N PHE A 157 -0.04 11.64 16.37
CA PHE A 157 1.33 12.12 16.54
C PHE A 157 1.51 13.61 16.22
N THR A 158 0.62 14.22 15.43
CA THR A 158 0.76 15.61 14.99
C THR A 158 -0.20 16.59 15.68
N ASP A 159 -1.32 16.12 16.23
CA ASP A 159 -2.30 16.95 16.91
C ASP A 159 -2.26 16.73 18.44
N PRO A 160 -1.87 17.75 19.23
CA PRO A 160 -1.89 17.67 20.70
C PRO A 160 -3.25 17.32 21.30
N ALA A 161 -4.37 17.69 20.64
CA ALA A 161 -5.71 17.37 21.11
C ALA A 161 -5.95 15.85 21.08
N TRP A 162 -5.55 15.19 19.99
CA TRP A 162 -5.62 13.74 19.84
C TRP A 162 -4.73 13.00 20.84
N ARG A 163 -3.52 13.51 21.07
CA ARG A 163 -2.64 12.98 22.11
C ARG A 163 -3.26 13.04 23.51
N SER A 164 -4.04 14.08 23.80
CA SER A 164 -4.68 14.25 25.12
C SER A 164 -5.83 13.28 25.39
N LEU A 165 -6.32 12.57 24.37
CA LEU A 165 -7.33 11.52 24.52
C LEU A 165 -6.77 10.24 25.15
N LEU A 166 -5.44 10.04 25.08
CA LEU A 166 -4.76 8.89 25.64
C LEU A 166 -4.22 9.19 27.04
N VAL A 167 -4.72 8.45 28.03
CA VAL A 167 -4.32 8.62 29.43
C VAL A 167 -2.86 8.19 29.66
N ASP A 168 -2.42 7.09 29.03
CA ASP A 168 -1.05 6.58 29.12
C ASP A 168 -0.33 6.71 27.77
N TRP A 169 -0.20 7.96 27.32
CA TRP A 169 0.43 8.30 26.04
C TRP A 169 1.73 7.52 25.75
N PRO A 170 2.73 7.43 26.65
CA PRO A 170 3.98 6.74 26.34
C PRO A 170 3.78 5.27 25.98
N ASN A 171 2.89 4.58 26.68
CA ASN A 171 2.61 3.17 26.44
C ASN A 171 1.73 2.96 25.21
N ASP A 172 0.66 3.74 25.09
CA ASP A 172 -0.29 3.65 23.98
C ASP A 172 0.38 4.00 22.64
N ALA A 173 1.19 5.06 22.59
CA ALA A 173 1.93 5.44 21.41
C ALA A 173 2.95 4.36 21.00
N ALA A 174 3.65 3.75 21.97
CA ALA A 174 4.58 2.66 21.69
C ALA A 174 3.86 1.42 21.14
N TRP A 175 2.69 1.09 21.70
CA TRP A 175 1.86 -0.03 21.25
C TRP A 175 1.35 0.20 19.82
N VAL A 176 0.80 1.38 19.54
CA VAL A 176 0.29 1.75 18.21
C VAL A 176 1.41 1.72 17.16
N VAL A 177 2.60 2.24 17.47
CA VAL A 177 3.78 2.16 16.57
C VAL A 177 4.22 0.72 16.34
N ALA A 178 4.18 -0.12 17.38
CA ALA A 178 4.52 -1.54 17.24
C ALA A 178 3.53 -2.28 16.33
N GLN A 179 2.22 -2.01 16.46
CA GLN A 179 1.18 -2.56 15.58
C GLN A 179 1.38 -2.11 14.14
N PHE A 180 1.60 -0.83 13.92
CA PHE A 180 1.89 -0.27 12.60
C PHE A 180 3.11 -0.94 11.96
N ARG A 181 4.22 -1.06 12.70
CA ARG A 181 5.43 -1.76 12.22
C ARG A 181 5.17 -3.23 11.91
N ALA A 182 4.38 -3.93 12.73
CA ALA A 182 4.05 -5.33 12.53
C ALA A 182 3.10 -5.58 11.35
N GLN A 183 2.24 -4.62 11.01
CA GLN A 183 1.43 -4.65 9.79
C GLN A 183 2.30 -4.34 8.56
N MET A 184 3.14 -3.31 8.62
CA MET A 184 4.05 -2.97 7.53
C MET A 184 5.09 -4.06 7.24
N ALA A 185 5.49 -4.86 8.24
CA ALA A 185 6.39 -6.00 8.04
C ALA A 185 5.71 -7.23 7.40
N ARG A 186 4.38 -7.26 7.33
CA ARG A 186 3.60 -8.32 6.67
C ARG A 186 3.22 -7.98 5.23
N HIS A 187 3.64 -6.80 4.75
CA HIS A 187 3.47 -6.30 3.39
C HIS A 187 4.83 -6.09 2.73
#